data_AF-A0A9P1IHH5-F1
#
_entry.id   AF-A0A9P1IHH5-F1
#
_cell.length_a   1.000
_cell.length_b   1.000
_cell.length_c   1.000
_cell.angle_alpha   90.00
_cell.angle_beta   90.00
_cell.angle_gamma   90.00
#
_symmetry.space_group_name_H-M   'P 1'
#
loop_
_entity.id
_entity.type
_entity.pdbx_description
1 polymer ?
#
loop_
_entity_poly.entity_id
_entity_poly.type
_entity_poly.pdbx_seq_one_letter_code
_entity_poly.pdbx_strand_id
1 'polypeptide(L)'
;MGDFDWRYAETAAKITEQQMLLARKYGDPSILARCYLYSALADAQLGEMARAERMVRAIYYWATQVSPCFLVEKCAQGTFKKLVAMKKFGVKNGISGDDEK
;
A
#
# COMPACT_ATOMS: atom_id res chain seq x y z
N MET A 1 8.92 17.98 10.70
CA MET A 1 9.30 17.07 9.59
C MET A 1 8.02 16.70 8.88
N GLY A 2 7.83 17.26 7.68
CA GLY A 2 6.60 17.17 6.90
C GLY A 2 6.42 15.83 6.21
N ASP A 3 5.48 15.81 5.26
CA ASP A 3 5.33 14.80 4.20
C ASP A 3 4.32 13.66 4.42
N PHE A 4 3.12 13.98 4.92
CA PHE A 4 1.94 13.14 4.66
C PHE A 4 0.76 14.00 4.18
N ASP A 5 1.01 14.73 3.10
CA ASP A 5 -0.01 15.41 2.32
C ASP A 5 -0.81 14.35 1.53
N TRP A 6 -2.13 14.40 1.54
CA TRP A 6 -3.01 13.54 0.72
C TRP A 6 -2.66 13.60 -0.78
N ARG A 7 -2.03 14.71 -1.20
CA ARG A 7 -1.41 14.88 -2.51
C ARG A 7 -0.34 13.82 -2.78
N TYR A 8 0.39 13.34 -1.76
CA TYR A 8 1.31 12.19 -1.89
C TYR A 8 0.57 10.88 -2.03
N ALA A 9 -0.59 10.68 -1.41
CA ALA A 9 -1.38 9.46 -1.60
C ALA A 9 -1.96 9.42 -3.03
N GLU A 10 -2.50 10.53 -3.52
CA GLU A 10 -3.01 10.64 -4.90
C GLU A 10 -1.86 10.56 -5.93
N THR A 11 -0.74 11.23 -5.67
CA THR A 11 0.45 11.15 -6.52
C THR A 11 1.06 9.75 -6.47
N ALA A 12 1.11 9.10 -5.31
CA ALA A 12 1.55 7.71 -5.18
C ALA A 12 0.58 6.77 -5.88
N ALA A 13 -0.72 7.03 -5.88
CA ALA A 13 -1.70 6.25 -6.63
C ALA A 13 -1.46 6.40 -8.14
N LYS A 14 -1.26 7.63 -8.65
CA LYS A 14 -0.91 7.90 -10.06
C LYS A 14 0.43 7.28 -10.46
N ILE A 15 1.44 7.38 -9.60
CA ILE A 15 2.74 6.71 -9.80
C ILE A 15 2.56 5.20 -9.77
N THR A 16 1.77 4.66 -8.85
CA THR A 16 1.48 3.21 -8.77
C THR A 16 0.77 2.74 -10.03
N GLU A 17 -0.18 3.50 -10.57
CA GLU A 17 -0.85 3.20 -11.83
C GLU A 17 0.11 3.19 -13.02
N GLN A 18 0.99 4.20 -13.13
CA GLN A 18 2.04 4.23 -14.15
C GLN A 18 3.05 3.08 -13.99
N GLN A 19 3.41 2.72 -12.77
CA GLN A 19 4.28 1.58 -12.46
C GLN A 19 3.60 0.24 -12.76
N MET A 20 2.28 0.13 -12.57
CA MET A 20 1.51 -1.06 -12.96
C MET A 20 1.44 -1.21 -14.47
N LEU A 21 1.24 -0.11 -15.21
CA LEU A 21 1.30 -0.08 -16.67
C LEU A 21 2.69 -0.47 -17.18
N LEU A 22 3.75 0.06 -16.57
CA LEU A 22 5.14 -0.32 -16.91
C LEU A 22 5.44 -1.78 -16.55
N ALA A 23 5.06 -2.25 -15.36
CA ALA A 23 5.29 -3.62 -14.92
C ALA A 23 4.57 -4.64 -15.80
N ARG A 24 3.35 -4.31 -16.26
CA ARG A 24 2.61 -5.11 -17.24
C ARG A 24 3.32 -5.13 -18.61
N LYS A 25 4.03 -4.07 -18.95
CA LYS A 25 4.81 -3.94 -20.20
C LYS A 25 6.20 -4.60 -20.13
N TYR A 26 6.84 -4.63 -18.96
CA TYR A 26 8.17 -5.20 -18.73
C TYR A 26 8.15 -6.64 -18.21
N GLY A 27 7.01 -7.15 -17.73
CA GLY A 27 6.82 -8.56 -17.38
C GLY A 27 7.49 -9.00 -16.06
N ASP A 28 7.96 -8.06 -15.22
CA ASP A 28 8.53 -8.41 -13.92
C ASP A 28 7.44 -8.48 -12.84
N PRO A 29 7.06 -9.69 -12.39
CA PRO A 29 5.98 -9.86 -11.44
C PRO A 29 6.33 -9.32 -10.04
N SER A 30 7.62 -9.09 -9.74
CA SER A 30 8.05 -8.49 -8.47
C SER A 30 7.69 -7.01 -8.36
N ILE A 31 7.71 -6.27 -9.48
CA ILE A 31 7.33 -4.85 -9.54
C ILE A 31 5.82 -4.73 -9.33
N LEU A 32 5.05 -5.60 -10.01
CA LEU A 32 3.59 -5.62 -9.89
C LEU A 32 3.16 -5.96 -8.44
N ALA A 33 3.83 -6.91 -7.80
CA ALA A 33 3.58 -7.25 -6.41
C ALA A 33 3.82 -6.07 -5.45
N ARG A 34 4.88 -5.27 -5.67
CA ARG A 34 5.12 -4.06 -4.88
C ARG A 34 4.05 -2.99 -5.11
N CYS A 35 3.54 -2.84 -6.34
CA CYS A 35 2.44 -1.92 -6.63
C CYS A 35 1.16 -2.28 -5.87
N TYR A 36 0.84 -3.57 -5.77
CA TYR A 36 -0.27 -4.03 -4.93
C TYR A 36 -0.05 -3.73 -3.45
N LEU A 37 1.18 -3.86 -2.94
CA LEU A 37 1.49 -3.48 -1.55
C LEU A 37 1.33 -1.98 -1.29
N TYR A 38 1.63 -1.11 -2.26
CA TYR A 38 1.36 0.32 -2.16
C TYR A 38 -0.13 0.63 -2.19
N SER A 39 -0.88 -0.07 -3.05
CA SER A 39 -2.34 0.04 -3.11
C SER A 39 -2.98 -0.37 -1.78
N ALA A 40 -2.49 -1.44 -1.16
CA ALA A 40 -2.95 -1.88 0.17
C ALA A 40 -2.66 -0.82 1.26
N LEU A 41 -1.54 -0.12 1.16
CA LEU A 41 -1.20 0.99 2.07
C LEU A 41 -2.16 2.18 1.89
N ALA A 42 -2.52 2.51 0.65
CA ALA A 42 -3.50 3.55 0.37
C ALA A 42 -4.90 3.16 0.87
N ASP A 43 -5.35 1.93 0.59
CA ASP A 43 -6.61 1.38 1.10
C ASP A 43 -6.67 1.49 2.64
N ALA A 44 -5.58 1.14 3.32
CA ALA A 44 -5.47 1.27 4.77
C ALA A 44 -5.59 2.71 5.28
N GLN A 45 -4.98 3.67 4.59
CA GLN A 45 -5.07 5.09 4.93
C GLN A 45 -6.46 5.66 4.69
N LEU A 46 -7.23 5.10 3.73
CA LEU A 46 -8.61 5.46 3.47
C LEU A 46 -9.62 4.79 4.43
N GLY A 47 -9.14 3.96 5.35
CA GLY A 47 -9.99 3.23 6.33
C GLY A 47 -10.36 1.82 5.90
N GLU A 48 -10.00 1.39 4.70
CA GLU A 48 -10.27 0.05 4.14
C GLU A 48 -9.27 -1.01 4.65
N MET A 49 -9.07 -1.09 5.97
CA MET A 49 -8.04 -1.93 6.60
C MET A 49 -8.20 -3.43 6.30
N ALA A 50 -9.44 -3.93 6.25
CA ALA A 50 -9.69 -5.34 5.95
C ALA A 50 -9.27 -5.71 4.53
N ARG A 51 -9.48 -4.80 3.56
CA ARG A 51 -9.05 -4.96 2.17
C ARG A 51 -7.53 -4.93 2.07
N ALA A 52 -6.89 -3.97 2.74
CA ALA A 52 -5.44 -3.86 2.82
C ALA A 52 -4.78 -5.13 3.37
N GLU A 53 -5.28 -5.69 4.48
CA GLU A 53 -4.72 -6.90 5.09
C GLU A 53 -4.84 -8.12 4.18
N ARG A 54 -5.99 -8.30 3.52
CA ARG A 54 -6.18 -9.40 2.55
C ARG A 54 -5.18 -9.28 1.40
N MET A 55 -4.96 -8.08 0.88
CA MET A 55 -4.05 -7.84 -0.23
C MET A 55 -2.59 -8.12 0.16
N VAL A 56 -2.15 -7.64 1.33
CA VAL A 56 -0.79 -7.91 1.83
C VAL A 56 -0.56 -9.41 2.06
N ARG A 57 -1.55 -10.13 2.62
CA ARG A 57 -1.46 -11.59 2.81
C ARG A 57 -1.37 -12.33 1.47
N ALA A 58 -2.16 -11.95 0.48
CA ALA A 58 -2.13 -12.56 -0.84
C ALA A 58 -0.76 -12.38 -1.51
N ILE A 59 -0.18 -11.17 -1.44
CA ILE A 59 1.15 -10.90 -2.00
C ILE A 59 2.26 -11.63 -1.22
N TYR A 60 2.16 -11.72 0.11
CA TYR A 60 3.09 -12.48 0.92
C TYR A 60 3.08 -13.97 0.56
N TYR A 61 1.90 -14.57 0.43
CA TYR A 61 1.74 -15.96 0.00
C TYR A 61 2.32 -16.18 -1.41
N TRP A 62 1.99 -15.29 -2.34
CA TRP A 62 2.52 -15.37 -3.71
C TRP A 62 4.05 -15.30 -3.74
N ALA A 63 4.65 -14.38 -2.97
CA ALA A 63 6.09 -14.17 -2.90
C ALA A 63 6.85 -15.26 -2.14
N THR A 64 6.16 -16.12 -1.39
CA THR A 64 6.77 -17.23 -0.63
C THR A 64 6.56 -18.59 -1.30
N GLN A 65 5.42 -18.80 -1.96
CA GLN A 65 5.04 -20.11 -2.50
C GLN A 65 5.01 -20.19 -4.02
N VAL A 66 4.59 -19.13 -4.71
CA VAL A 66 4.35 -19.17 -6.16
C VAL A 66 5.57 -18.68 -6.94
N SER A 67 6.15 -17.56 -6.49
CA SER A 67 7.33 -16.97 -7.09
C SER A 67 8.23 -16.46 -5.97
N PRO A 68 9.06 -17.34 -5.36
CA PRO A 68 9.94 -17.00 -4.26
C PRO A 68 10.76 -15.74 -4.57
N CYS A 69 10.39 -14.64 -3.93
CA CYS A 69 11.00 -13.34 -4.15
C CYS A 69 11.23 -12.68 -2.80
N PHE A 70 12.46 -12.82 -2.30
CA PHE A 70 12.88 -12.32 -0.99
C PHE A 70 12.58 -10.82 -0.81
N LEU A 71 12.78 -10.03 -1.87
CA LEU A 71 12.51 -8.59 -1.83
C LEU A 71 11.02 -8.30 -1.58
N VAL A 72 10.13 -8.96 -2.32
CA VAL A 72 8.67 -8.77 -2.19
C VAL A 72 8.17 -9.29 -0.85
N GLU A 73 8.71 -10.41 -0.38
CA GLU A 73 8.42 -10.95 0.95
C GLU A 73 8.72 -9.92 2.05
N LYS A 74 9.92 -9.31 2.02
CA LYS A 74 10.32 -8.27 2.98
C LYS A 74 9.45 -7.04 2.88
N CYS A 75 9.09 -6.61 1.67
CA CYS A 75 8.14 -5.52 1.48
C CYS A 75 6.78 -5.83 2.10
N ALA A 76 6.24 -7.04 1.90
CA ALA A 76 4.95 -7.44 2.46
C ALA A 76 4.97 -7.48 3.99
N GLN A 77 6.05 -8.01 4.59
CA GLN A 77 6.25 -7.99 6.05
C GLN A 77 6.30 -6.56 6.60
N GLY A 78 7.02 -5.66 5.90
CA GLY A 78 7.10 -4.24 6.25
C GLY A 78 5.75 -3.54 6.18
N THR A 79 5.01 -3.76 5.10
CA THR A 79 3.65 -3.20 4.92
C THR A 79 2.70 -3.71 6.00
N PHE A 80 2.72 -5.01 6.31
CA PHE A 80 1.89 -5.57 7.38
C PHE A 80 2.16 -4.90 8.73
N LYS A 81 3.43 -4.69 9.10
CA LYS A 81 3.79 -3.96 10.33
C LYS A 81 3.24 -2.53 10.34
N LYS A 82 3.23 -1.84 9.20
CA LYS A 82 2.61 -0.51 9.05
C LYS A 82 1.10 -0.57 9.26
N LEU A 83 0.42 -1.57 8.71
CA LEU A 83 -1.03 -1.77 8.94
C LEU A 83 -1.34 -2.00 10.42
N VAL A 84 -0.55 -2.84 11.11
CA VAL A 84 -0.72 -3.10 12.54
C VAL A 84 -0.50 -1.81 13.35
N ALA A 85 0.50 -1.00 13.00
CA ALA A 85 0.72 0.30 13.62
C ALA A 85 -0.47 1.25 13.41
N MET A 86 -1.02 1.32 12.18
CA MET A 86 -2.20 2.13 11.87
C MET A 86 -3.44 1.68 12.67
N LYS A 87 -3.63 0.36 12.87
CA LYS A 87 -4.70 -0.14 13.76
C LYS A 87 -4.50 0.27 15.22
N LYS A 88 -3.25 0.25 15.70
CA LYS A 88 -2.92 0.50 17.11
C LYS A 88 -2.96 1.99 17.48
N PHE A 89 -2.54 2.86 16.58
CA PHE A 89 -2.44 4.30 16.82
C PHE A 89 -3.58 5.10 16.18
N GLY A 90 -4.49 4.42 15.47
CA GLY A 90 -5.49 5.05 14.61
C GLY A 90 -4.86 5.62 13.35
N VAL A 91 -5.61 5.63 12.25
CA VAL A 91 -5.28 6.50 11.12
C VAL A 91 -5.53 7.91 11.62
N LYS A 92 -4.47 8.73 11.77
CA LYS A 92 -4.64 10.17 12.01
C LYS A 92 -5.21 10.79 10.73
N ASN A 93 -6.53 10.72 10.60
CA ASN A 93 -7.25 11.54 9.64
C ASN A 93 -7.07 12.99 10.09
N GLY A 94 -6.35 13.77 9.30
CA GLY A 94 -6.39 15.23 9.39
C GLY A 94 -7.80 15.68 8.99
N ILE A 95 -8.73 15.68 9.94
CA ILE A 95 -10.00 16.39 9.82
C ILE A 95 -9.79 17.75 10.46
N SER A 96 -9.45 18.73 9.62
CA SER A 96 -9.66 20.16 9.85
C SER A 96 -9.67 20.78 8.46
N GLY A 97 -10.76 21.29 7.91
CA GLY A 97 -12.13 21.45 8.36
C GLY A 97 -12.96 21.90 7.17
N ASP A 98 -14.28 21.94 7.35
CA ASP A 98 -15.19 23.00 6.88
C ASP A 98 -16.61 22.46 7.02
N ASP A 99 -17.31 22.91 8.06
CA ASP A 99 -18.69 23.41 7.94
C ASP A 99 -19.04 24.14 9.23
N GLU A 100 -18.74 25.43 9.20
CA GLU A 100 -19.36 26.48 9.99
C GLU A 100 -20.88 26.45 9.75
N LYS A 101 -21.67 26.09 10.78
CA LYS A 101 -22.88 26.83 11.14
C LYS A 101 -23.34 26.54 12.57
#